data_AF-A0A953JET6-F1
#
_entry.id   AF-A0A953JET6-F1
#
_cell.length_a   1.000
_cell.length_b   1.000
_cell.length_c   1.000
_cell.angle_alpha   90.00
_cell.angle_beta   90.00
_cell.angle_gamma   90.00
#
_symmetry.space_group_name_H-M   'P 1'
#
loop_
_entity.id
_entity.type
_entity.pdbx_description
1 polymer ?
#
loop_
_entity_poly.entity_id
_entity_poly.type
_entity_poly.pdbx_seq_one_letter_code
_entity_poly.pdbx_strand_id
1 'polypeptide(L)'
;MKHHHGRYAIFRVIASATLMFAFLMTLYFYFRSPEAVRSKGGSLLPPRVAGPESPFRGDSRSDSEENPLSKVAEENIKSLVDPVAGEVGRSAAPAGDEIREIRAKAEEKIRAGEYETALRLLRGVADKAPGLLSDIGFLHLLLENDDMAIRYLEDAMHHNHNGNDFLAQKGLAVAYYRKGNIEKSLFHAERGLSLRGDPELQTLYDRIRKEQSVHRGFVDESTLHFKIVFDGHEHGGVSRKILGILEDAYRQVGHDLNHYPDELVTVVLYTNRDFHDITQAPEWAGGFYDGRIKVPVKGIEGKEEEVRRVLFHEYVHAMVHSIVGGNVRSLPLWINEGLAEYYSARHGRKIGQVVPLTSLDRSFAWLNERADIAYLESYSAVAYLMDTHRAYRMKDFLFSYAKGHDINKAFAEAFSITYNEFIATWGKN
;
A
#
# COMPACT_ATOMS: atom_id res chain seq x y z
N MET A 1 -20.41 15.59 51.54
CA MET A 1 -21.29 16.29 50.58
C MET A 1 -20.44 16.59 49.35
N LYS A 2 -20.62 15.96 48.18
CA LYS A 2 -21.72 16.07 47.19
C LYS A 2 -21.75 17.42 46.43
N HIS A 3 -21.66 17.31 45.09
CA HIS A 3 -21.94 18.30 44.03
C HIS A 3 -20.96 19.49 43.82
N HIS A 4 -20.17 19.40 42.73
CA HIS A 4 -20.11 20.44 41.68
C HIS A 4 -19.42 19.95 40.39
N HIS A 5 -20.02 18.99 39.67
CA HIS A 5 -19.63 18.60 38.30
C HIS A 5 -20.92 18.34 37.50
N GLY A 6 -21.45 19.36 36.81
CA GLY A 6 -22.78 19.24 36.18
C GLY A 6 -23.27 20.40 35.31
N ARG A 7 -22.38 21.24 34.75
CA ARG A 7 -22.77 22.33 33.83
C ARG A 7 -22.00 22.44 32.52
N TYR A 8 -20.85 21.78 32.36
CA TYR A 8 -20.06 21.82 31.11
C TYR A 8 -20.37 20.68 30.12
N ALA A 9 -21.09 19.64 30.52
CA ALA A 9 -21.46 18.53 29.62
C ALA A 9 -22.67 18.84 28.72
N ILE A 10 -23.58 19.73 29.14
CA ILE A 10 -24.88 19.94 28.46
C ILE A 10 -24.72 20.81 27.19
N PHE A 11 -23.81 21.78 27.18
CA PHE A 11 -23.60 22.66 26.02
C PHE A 11 -22.97 21.97 24.80
N ARG A 12 -22.21 20.87 24.99
CA ARG A 12 -21.64 20.10 23.86
C ARG A 12 -22.61 19.12 23.20
N VAL A 13 -23.72 18.76 23.86
CA VAL A 13 -24.74 17.86 23.30
C VAL A 13 -25.81 18.64 22.51
N ILE A 14 -26.05 19.90 22.87
CA ILE A 14 -27.04 20.74 22.16
C ILE A 14 -26.49 21.27 20.83
N ALA A 15 -25.18 21.59 20.75
CA ALA A 15 -24.58 22.11 19.51
C ALA A 15 -24.50 21.08 18.36
N SER A 16 -24.35 19.79 18.68
CA SER A 16 -24.31 18.70 17.68
C SER A 16 -25.70 18.29 17.18
N ALA A 17 -26.74 18.43 18.00
CA ALA A 17 -28.11 18.13 17.60
C ALA A 17 -28.66 19.11 16.53
N THR A 18 -28.31 20.40 16.61
CA THR A 18 -28.83 21.43 15.68
C THR A 18 -28.26 21.30 14.26
N LEU A 19 -26.99 20.88 14.13
CA LEU A 19 -26.34 20.67 12.82
C LEU A 19 -26.89 19.45 12.09
N MET A 20 -27.21 18.37 12.81
CA MET A 20 -27.76 17.15 12.20
C MET A 20 -29.20 17.36 11.67
N PHE A 21 -29.97 18.23 12.31
CA PHE A 21 -31.34 18.54 11.90
C PHE A 21 -31.40 19.42 10.64
N ALA A 22 -30.45 20.35 10.48
CA ALA A 22 -30.34 21.17 9.27
C ALA A 22 -29.98 20.33 8.03
N PHE A 23 -29.05 19.38 8.16
CA PHE A 23 -28.60 18.54 7.05
C PHE A 23 -29.71 17.60 6.52
N LEU A 24 -30.50 17.01 7.43
CA LEU A 24 -31.63 16.15 7.05
C LEU A 24 -32.78 16.90 6.38
N MET A 25 -33.03 18.16 6.76
CA MET A 25 -34.02 19.01 6.09
C MET A 25 -33.61 19.38 4.66
N THR A 26 -32.32 19.65 4.41
CA THR A 26 -31.84 19.96 3.05
C THR A 26 -32.00 18.78 2.09
N LEU A 27 -31.73 17.55 2.57
CA LEU A 27 -31.98 16.32 1.81
C LEU A 27 -33.47 16.05 1.57
N TYR A 28 -34.33 16.31 2.56
CA TYR A 28 -35.79 16.09 2.45
C TYR A 28 -36.46 16.96 1.38
N PHE A 29 -35.99 18.20 1.16
CA PHE A 29 -36.50 19.06 0.10
C PHE A 29 -35.91 18.77 -1.29
N TYR A 30 -34.66 18.30 -1.38
CA TYR A 30 -34.02 17.98 -2.67
C TYR A 30 -34.69 16.80 -3.39
N PHE A 31 -35.20 15.81 -2.64
CA PHE A 31 -35.79 14.58 -3.19
C PHE A 31 -37.30 14.63 -3.47
N ARG A 32 -37.95 15.80 -3.48
CA ARG A 32 -39.44 15.88 -3.59
C ARG A 32 -40.02 16.88 -4.60
N SER A 33 -39.33 17.15 -5.71
CA SER A 33 -39.90 17.89 -6.85
C SER A 33 -40.15 16.97 -8.07
N PRO A 34 -41.40 16.68 -8.44
CA PRO A 34 -41.74 15.92 -9.64
C PRO A 34 -42.01 16.82 -10.87
N GLU A 35 -42.15 16.16 -12.04
CA GLU A 35 -42.63 16.67 -13.36
C GLU A 35 -41.63 17.39 -14.30
N ALA A 36 -41.73 17.35 -15.64
CA ALA A 36 -42.32 16.35 -16.56
C ALA A 36 -41.96 16.60 -18.06
N VAL A 37 -41.69 15.51 -18.79
CA VAL A 37 -41.95 15.17 -20.22
C VAL A 37 -42.46 16.23 -21.23
N ARG A 38 -41.82 16.32 -22.44
CA ARG A 38 -42.39 16.35 -23.85
C ARG A 38 -41.42 16.99 -24.88
N SER A 39 -41.58 16.91 -26.23
CA SER A 39 -41.76 15.80 -27.20
C SER A 39 -41.81 16.34 -28.68
N LYS A 40 -41.56 15.49 -29.71
CA LYS A 40 -41.68 15.72 -31.20
C LYS A 40 -40.57 16.58 -31.86
N GLY A 41 -40.16 16.47 -33.15
CA GLY A 41 -40.49 15.61 -34.32
C GLY A 41 -41.12 16.41 -35.50
N GLY A 42 -40.75 16.32 -36.81
CA GLY A 42 -39.76 15.52 -37.59
C GLY A 42 -39.80 15.85 -39.12
N SER A 43 -39.42 14.92 -40.04
CA SER A 43 -39.49 14.99 -41.56
C SER A 43 -38.41 15.82 -42.32
N LEU A 44 -38.08 15.69 -43.63
CA LEU A 44 -38.16 14.66 -44.71
C LEU A 44 -37.15 14.99 -45.88
N LEU A 45 -36.97 14.12 -46.89
CA LEU A 45 -35.85 13.98 -47.88
C LEU A 45 -36.08 14.65 -49.31
N PRO A 46 -35.30 14.37 -50.40
CA PRO A 46 -33.86 14.58 -50.76
C PRO A 46 -33.72 15.33 -52.16
N PRO A 47 -32.99 14.91 -53.25
CA PRO A 47 -31.61 14.40 -53.50
C PRO A 47 -30.79 15.11 -54.64
N ARG A 48 -29.43 14.97 -54.67
CA ARG A 48 -28.51 14.90 -55.88
C ARG A 48 -27.06 14.61 -55.42
N VAL A 49 -26.46 13.41 -55.61
CA VAL A 49 -25.69 12.88 -56.78
C VAL A 49 -24.44 13.73 -57.13
N ALA A 50 -23.18 13.24 -57.20
CA ALA A 50 -22.50 11.99 -56.77
C ALA A 50 -20.94 12.17 -56.85
N GLY A 51 -20.16 11.38 -56.11
CA GLY A 51 -18.68 11.32 -56.19
C GLY A 51 -18.06 10.60 -54.96
N PRO A 52 -16.96 9.81 -55.07
CA PRO A 52 -16.81 8.61 -54.21
C PRO A 52 -15.69 8.63 -53.15
N GLU A 53 -15.67 7.53 -52.36
CA GLU A 53 -14.57 6.99 -51.50
C GLU A 53 -14.35 7.54 -50.08
N SER A 54 -14.94 6.86 -49.07
CA SER A 54 -14.23 5.99 -48.11
C SER A 54 -15.01 5.85 -46.78
N PRO A 55 -15.24 4.63 -46.22
CA PRO A 55 -16.13 4.41 -45.08
C PRO A 55 -15.46 4.53 -43.69
N PHE A 56 -16.30 4.45 -42.64
CA PHE A 56 -15.97 4.50 -41.20
C PHE A 56 -15.71 5.88 -40.58
N ARG A 57 -16.74 6.73 -40.59
CA ARG A 57 -17.15 7.37 -39.34
C ARG A 57 -18.03 6.40 -38.54
N GLY A 58 -17.46 5.77 -37.52
CA GLY A 58 -18.24 5.17 -36.44
C GLY A 58 -18.63 6.25 -35.45
N ASP A 59 -19.93 6.45 -35.25
CA ASP A 59 -20.43 7.22 -34.11
C ASP A 59 -20.31 6.34 -32.86
N SER A 60 -19.35 6.67 -31.99
CA SER A 60 -19.23 6.06 -30.66
C SER A 60 -19.16 7.17 -29.61
N ARG A 61 -20.32 7.72 -29.27
CA ARG A 61 -20.58 8.08 -27.88
C ARG A 61 -20.47 6.82 -27.02
N SER A 62 -19.24 6.47 -26.63
CA SER A 62 -19.04 5.75 -25.39
C SER A 62 -19.18 6.79 -24.28
N ASP A 63 -20.37 6.86 -23.68
CA ASP A 63 -20.52 7.43 -22.36
C ASP A 63 -19.76 6.52 -21.40
N SER A 64 -18.44 6.74 -21.30
CA SER A 64 -17.63 6.17 -20.23
C SER A 64 -18.06 6.88 -18.96
N GLU A 65 -19.01 6.27 -18.25
CA GLU A 65 -19.30 6.64 -16.86
C GLU A 65 -17.99 6.48 -16.06
N GLU A 66 -17.29 7.61 -15.88
CA GLU A 66 -16.15 7.69 -14.96
C GLU A 66 -16.67 7.32 -13.57
N ASN A 67 -16.30 6.12 -13.10
CA ASN A 67 -16.74 5.60 -11.81
C ASN A 67 -16.28 6.56 -10.68
N PRO A 68 -17.16 7.33 -10.01
CA PRO A 68 -16.75 8.48 -9.19
C PRO A 68 -16.15 8.11 -7.81
N LEU A 69 -15.82 6.84 -7.59
CA LEU A 69 -15.55 6.25 -6.27
C LEU A 69 -14.06 6.15 -5.89
N SER A 70 -13.14 6.58 -6.74
CA SER A 70 -11.68 6.57 -6.51
C SER A 70 -11.21 7.65 -5.52
N LYS A 71 -11.70 7.57 -4.28
CA LYS A 71 -11.60 8.66 -3.29
C LYS A 71 -11.05 8.16 -1.94
N VAL A 72 -10.02 8.85 -1.46
CA VAL A 72 -9.33 8.77 -0.15
C VAL A 72 -8.54 7.51 0.23
N ALA A 73 -9.09 6.32 0.05
CA ALA A 73 -8.93 5.27 1.08
C ALA A 73 -7.71 4.31 1.02
N GLU A 74 -6.70 4.54 0.18
CA GLU A 74 -5.58 3.59 0.04
C GLU A 74 -4.58 3.59 1.21
N GLU A 75 -4.50 4.69 1.98
CA GLU A 75 -3.60 4.75 3.15
C GLU A 75 -4.12 3.97 4.37
N ASN A 76 -5.42 3.63 4.40
CA ASN A 76 -5.95 2.64 5.35
C ASN A 76 -5.34 1.25 5.10
N ILE A 77 -4.94 0.92 3.86
CA ILE A 77 -4.46 -0.42 3.53
C ILE A 77 -2.99 -0.61 3.98
N LYS A 78 -2.13 0.42 3.87
CA LYS A 78 -0.76 0.42 4.42
C LYS A 78 -0.69 0.60 5.95
N SER A 79 -1.55 1.43 6.55
CA SER A 79 -1.52 1.70 8.00
C SER A 79 -1.82 0.47 8.88
N LEU A 80 -2.46 -0.56 8.33
CA LEU A 80 -2.81 -1.80 9.02
C LEU A 80 -1.64 -2.78 9.22
N VAL A 81 -0.40 -2.37 8.90
CA VAL A 81 0.83 -3.13 9.14
C VAL A 81 1.91 -2.29 9.86
N ASP A 82 1.54 -1.13 10.43
CA ASP A 82 2.47 -0.23 11.15
C ASP A 82 2.21 0.01 12.66
N PRO A 83 1.93 -1.04 13.47
CA PRO A 83 1.95 -0.95 14.94
C PRO A 83 3.39 -0.94 15.52
N VAL A 84 4.39 -0.67 14.68
CA VAL A 84 5.81 -0.92 14.94
C VAL A 84 6.53 0.38 15.33
N ALA A 85 6.24 1.49 14.64
CA ALA A 85 6.96 2.76 14.83
C ALA A 85 6.81 3.34 16.25
N GLY A 86 5.67 3.13 16.90
CA GLY A 86 5.39 3.63 18.25
C GLY A 86 5.98 2.81 19.39
N GLU A 87 6.55 1.63 19.12
CA GLU A 87 7.04 0.69 20.14
C GLU A 87 8.56 0.73 20.35
N VAL A 88 9.34 1.26 19.39
CA VAL A 88 10.79 1.41 19.55
C VAL A 88 11.09 2.42 20.66
N GLY A 89 11.98 2.07 21.59
CA GLY A 89 12.29 2.87 22.77
C GLY A 89 11.49 2.47 24.02
N ARG A 90 10.52 1.54 23.89
CA ARG A 90 9.72 1.05 25.03
C ARG A 90 10.24 -0.21 25.70
N SER A 91 11.31 -0.85 25.17
CA SER A 91 11.94 -1.98 25.85
C SER A 91 12.64 -1.54 27.16
N ALA A 92 12.99 -2.51 28.02
CA ALA A 92 13.54 -2.27 29.35
C ALA A 92 14.75 -1.32 29.35
N ALA A 93 14.83 -0.43 30.35
CA ALA A 93 15.86 0.61 30.42
C ALA A 93 17.28 0.01 30.53
N PRO A 94 18.25 0.49 29.72
CA PRO A 94 19.59 -0.08 29.70
C PRO A 94 20.45 0.35 30.90
N ALA A 95 21.38 -0.52 31.28
CA ALA A 95 22.31 -0.30 32.39
C ALA A 95 23.49 0.60 32.00
N GLY A 96 23.30 1.92 32.06
CA GLY A 96 24.38 2.91 31.89
C GLY A 96 23.89 4.27 31.39
N ASP A 97 24.67 5.34 31.60
CA ASP A 97 24.37 6.66 31.02
C ASP A 97 24.64 6.69 29.50
N GLU A 98 25.77 6.14 29.05
CA GLU A 98 26.18 6.04 27.63
C GLU A 98 25.08 5.40 26.75
N ILE A 99 24.54 4.26 27.18
CA ILE A 99 23.53 3.51 26.41
C ILE A 99 22.19 4.26 26.39
N ARG A 100 21.84 4.99 27.46
CA ARG A 100 20.65 5.86 27.47
C ARG A 100 20.78 7.03 26.49
N GLU A 101 21.96 7.63 26.38
CA GLU A 101 22.23 8.70 25.41
C GLU A 101 22.15 8.19 23.96
N ILE A 102 22.74 7.03 23.68
CA ILE A 102 22.71 6.40 22.36
C ILE A 102 21.28 6.01 21.96
N ARG A 103 20.46 5.51 22.90
CA ARG A 103 19.04 5.23 22.67
C ARG A 103 18.26 6.50 22.33
N ALA A 104 18.43 7.58 23.10
CA ALA A 104 17.76 8.85 22.85
C ALA A 104 18.09 9.44 21.45
N LYS A 105 19.36 9.30 21.02
CA LYS A 105 19.80 9.64 19.65
C LYS A 105 19.15 8.75 18.60
N ALA A 106 19.05 7.45 18.83
CA ALA A 106 18.35 6.53 17.92
C ALA A 106 16.86 6.88 17.79
N GLU A 107 16.18 7.23 18.88
CA GLU A 107 14.79 7.69 18.86
C GLU A 107 14.59 9.00 18.09
N GLU A 108 15.52 9.95 18.19
CA GLU A 108 15.51 11.16 17.36
C GLU A 108 15.58 10.81 15.87
N LYS A 109 16.46 9.87 15.51
CA LYS A 109 16.61 9.37 14.15
C LYS A 109 15.39 8.61 13.65
N ILE A 110 14.71 7.83 14.51
CA ILE A 110 13.41 7.20 14.19
C ILE A 110 12.33 8.26 13.92
N ARG A 111 12.24 9.30 14.75
CA ARG A 111 11.30 10.43 14.54
C ARG A 111 11.59 11.20 13.25
N ALA A 112 12.85 11.23 12.80
CA ALA A 112 13.25 11.81 11.51
C ALA A 112 13.08 10.85 10.31
N GLY A 113 12.69 9.59 10.52
CA GLY A 113 12.62 8.56 9.48
C GLY A 113 13.98 7.98 9.05
N GLU A 114 15.07 8.31 9.76
CA GLU A 114 16.43 7.83 9.52
C GLU A 114 16.68 6.46 10.18
N TYR A 115 15.85 5.45 9.86
CA TYR A 115 15.86 4.14 10.53
C TYR A 115 17.22 3.42 10.43
N GLU A 116 17.92 3.50 9.30
CA GLU A 116 19.28 2.95 9.15
C GLU A 116 20.31 3.62 10.10
N THR A 117 20.20 4.93 10.32
CA THR A 117 21.07 5.64 11.28
C THR A 117 20.74 5.22 12.71
N ALA A 118 19.46 5.08 13.05
CA ALA A 118 19.03 4.54 14.34
C ALA A 118 19.53 3.10 14.57
N LEU A 119 19.44 2.25 13.53
CA LEU A 119 19.89 0.86 13.58
C LEU A 119 21.39 0.75 13.82
N ARG A 120 22.21 1.56 13.14
CA ARG A 120 23.66 1.64 13.39
C ARG A 120 23.98 2.08 14.83
N LEU A 121 23.24 3.04 15.37
CA LEU A 121 23.43 3.51 16.75
C LEU A 121 23.14 2.40 17.77
N LEU A 122 21.99 1.73 17.68
CA LEU A 122 21.64 0.67 18.63
C LEU A 122 22.52 -0.57 18.49
N ARG A 123 22.88 -0.97 17.26
CA ARG A 123 23.80 -2.09 17.02
C ARG A 123 25.18 -1.87 17.66
N GLY A 124 25.68 -0.64 17.70
CA GLY A 124 26.97 -0.30 18.32
C GLY A 124 27.05 -0.56 19.83
N VAL A 125 25.91 -0.82 20.50
CA VAL A 125 25.83 -1.09 21.95
C VAL A 125 25.07 -2.38 22.31
N ALA A 126 24.58 -3.13 21.31
CA ALA A 126 23.73 -4.31 21.51
C ALA A 126 24.38 -5.37 22.44
N ASP A 127 25.67 -5.68 22.23
CA ASP A 127 26.43 -6.66 23.01
C ASP A 127 26.51 -6.31 24.51
N LYS A 128 26.44 -5.00 24.85
CA LYS A 128 26.47 -4.50 26.23
C LYS A 128 25.06 -4.37 26.84
N ALA A 129 24.00 -4.43 26.02
CA ALA A 129 22.63 -4.17 26.43
C ALA A 129 21.62 -5.04 25.65
N PRO A 130 21.48 -6.34 26.00
CA PRO A 130 20.51 -7.24 25.36
C PRO A 130 19.04 -6.76 25.43
N GLY A 131 18.71 -5.85 26.35
CA GLY A 131 17.41 -5.17 26.37
C GLY A 131 17.09 -4.36 25.10
N LEU A 132 18.09 -4.00 24.29
CA LEU A 132 17.92 -3.29 23.02
C LEU A 132 17.66 -4.22 21.83
N LEU A 133 17.76 -5.55 21.98
CA LEU A 133 17.53 -6.49 20.87
C LEU A 133 16.10 -6.37 20.32
N SER A 134 15.11 -6.14 21.19
CA SER A 134 13.73 -5.86 20.77
C SER A 134 13.62 -4.55 19.98
N ASP A 135 14.27 -3.45 20.41
CA ASP A 135 14.29 -2.19 19.64
C ASP A 135 14.94 -2.37 18.25
N ILE A 136 16.04 -3.13 18.18
CA ILE A 136 16.74 -3.46 16.92
C ILE A 136 15.86 -4.33 16.00
N GLY A 137 15.11 -5.28 16.57
CA GLY A 137 14.15 -6.10 15.83
C GLY A 137 13.01 -5.26 15.22
N PHE A 138 12.46 -4.29 15.96
CA PHE A 138 11.45 -3.37 15.44
C PHE A 138 12.03 -2.41 14.38
N LEU A 139 13.29 -1.97 14.53
CA LEU A 139 13.97 -1.23 13.45
C LEU A 139 14.10 -2.06 12.17
N HIS A 140 14.37 -3.36 12.27
CA HIS A 140 14.37 -4.24 11.10
C HIS A 140 12.97 -4.43 10.50
N LEU A 141 11.88 -4.43 11.29
CA LEU A 141 10.50 -4.38 10.78
C LEU A 141 10.18 -3.06 10.05
N LEU A 142 10.69 -1.92 10.55
CA LEU A 142 10.59 -0.60 9.89
C LEU A 142 11.50 -0.46 8.67
N LEU A 143 12.43 -1.40 8.48
CA LEU A 143 13.30 -1.56 7.32
C LEU A 143 12.93 -2.81 6.51
N GLU A 144 11.67 -3.28 6.62
CA GLU A 144 11.07 -4.42 5.89
C GLU A 144 11.99 -5.65 5.73
N ASN A 145 12.83 -5.87 6.74
CA ASN A 145 13.81 -6.94 6.80
C ASN A 145 13.36 -7.95 7.86
N ASP A 146 12.25 -8.63 7.55
CA ASP A 146 11.58 -9.51 8.49
C ASP A 146 12.48 -10.68 8.94
N ASP A 147 13.42 -11.13 8.11
CA ASP A 147 14.37 -12.19 8.48
C ASP A 147 15.40 -11.74 9.53
N MET A 148 15.87 -10.50 9.47
CA MET A 148 16.71 -9.93 10.55
C MET A 148 15.87 -9.53 11.77
N ALA A 149 14.63 -9.08 11.57
CA ALA A 149 13.71 -8.81 12.67
C ALA A 149 13.47 -10.08 13.49
N ILE A 150 13.12 -11.20 12.85
CA ILE A 150 12.89 -12.49 13.50
C ILE A 150 14.11 -12.89 14.34
N ARG A 151 15.33 -12.85 13.77
CA ARG A 151 16.57 -13.18 14.50
C ARG A 151 16.72 -12.35 15.77
N TYR A 152 16.66 -11.02 15.66
CA TYR A 152 16.85 -10.14 16.82
C TYR A 152 15.75 -10.26 17.88
N LEU A 153 14.51 -10.55 17.48
CA LEU A 153 13.38 -10.71 18.40
C LEU A 153 13.39 -12.10 19.08
N GLU A 154 13.81 -13.16 18.37
CA GLU A 154 14.06 -14.49 18.97
C GLU A 154 15.24 -14.43 19.95
N ASP A 155 16.35 -13.76 19.58
CA ASP A 155 17.47 -13.51 20.50
C ASP A 155 17.05 -12.68 21.72
N ALA A 156 16.19 -11.66 21.53
CA ALA A 156 15.62 -10.91 22.65
C ALA A 156 14.82 -11.81 23.61
N MET A 157 14.04 -12.77 23.10
CA MET A 157 13.32 -13.75 23.93
C MET A 157 14.25 -14.72 24.67
N HIS A 158 15.40 -15.08 24.08
CA HIS A 158 16.42 -15.90 24.76
C HIS A 158 17.13 -15.15 25.89
N HIS A 159 17.44 -13.86 25.69
CA HIS A 159 18.14 -13.04 26.68
C HIS A 159 17.23 -12.44 27.76
N ASN A 160 15.94 -12.20 27.47
CA ASN A 160 14.99 -11.56 28.38
C ASN A 160 13.87 -12.52 28.82
N HIS A 161 13.77 -12.76 30.14
CA HIS A 161 12.55 -13.23 30.82
C HIS A 161 11.90 -14.53 30.31
N ASN A 162 12.68 -15.51 29.83
CA ASN A 162 12.18 -16.83 29.40
C ASN A 162 10.99 -16.74 28.39
N GLY A 163 11.03 -15.78 27.47
CA GLY A 163 9.99 -15.57 26.46
C GLY A 163 8.82 -14.65 26.87
N ASN A 164 8.86 -14.01 28.04
CA ASN A 164 7.86 -13.03 28.50
C ASN A 164 8.17 -11.57 28.07
N ASP A 165 8.88 -11.36 26.96
CA ASP A 165 9.06 -10.01 26.37
C ASP A 165 7.88 -9.70 25.43
N PHE A 166 6.97 -8.82 25.87
CA PHE A 166 5.82 -8.41 25.08
C PHE A 166 6.20 -7.83 23.71
N LEU A 167 7.27 -7.02 23.65
CA LEU A 167 7.69 -6.38 22.40
C LEU A 167 8.18 -7.45 21.44
N ALA A 168 9.06 -8.35 21.90
CA ALA A 168 9.52 -9.46 21.08
C ALA A 168 8.37 -10.30 20.51
N GLN A 169 7.36 -10.62 21.34
CA GLN A 169 6.15 -11.33 20.89
C GLN A 169 5.35 -10.52 19.86
N LYS A 170 5.09 -9.22 20.08
CA LYS A 170 4.39 -8.34 19.12
C LYS A 170 5.15 -8.23 17.79
N GLY A 171 6.47 -8.07 17.83
CA GLY A 171 7.32 -8.00 16.65
C GLY A 171 7.34 -9.30 15.86
N LEU A 172 7.45 -10.46 16.53
CA LEU A 172 7.44 -11.77 15.87
C LEU A 172 6.07 -12.08 15.26
N ALA A 173 4.97 -11.68 15.90
CA ALA A 173 3.64 -11.77 15.32
C ALA A 173 3.56 -11.04 13.96
N VAL A 174 4.07 -9.80 13.90
CA VAL A 174 4.12 -9.00 12.66
C VAL A 174 5.05 -9.63 11.61
N ALA A 175 6.28 -9.99 12.00
CA ALA A 175 7.27 -10.55 11.07
C ALA A 175 6.79 -11.86 10.43
N TYR A 176 6.27 -12.78 11.24
CA TYR A 176 5.73 -14.04 10.74
C TYR A 176 4.44 -13.85 9.94
N TYR A 177 3.64 -12.80 10.18
CA TYR A 177 2.49 -12.49 9.33
C TYR A 177 2.92 -12.10 7.91
N ARG A 178 3.89 -11.19 7.79
CA ARG A 178 4.46 -10.73 6.51
C ARG A 178 5.10 -11.87 5.72
N LYS A 179 5.88 -12.73 6.40
CA LYS A 179 6.44 -13.98 5.82
C LYS A 179 5.37 -15.07 5.52
N GLY A 180 4.07 -14.80 5.71
CA GLY A 180 2.97 -15.73 5.43
C GLY A 180 2.86 -16.91 6.41
N ASN A 181 3.63 -16.94 7.50
CA ASN A 181 3.58 -17.99 8.51
C ASN A 181 2.48 -17.70 9.55
N ILE A 182 1.24 -17.93 9.14
CA ILE A 182 0.02 -17.70 9.92
C ILE A 182 0.05 -18.42 11.28
N GLU A 183 0.60 -19.64 11.35
CA GLU A 183 0.67 -20.42 12.59
C GLU A 183 1.60 -19.81 13.64
N LYS A 184 2.85 -19.49 13.27
CA LYS A 184 3.79 -18.81 14.17
C LYS A 184 3.30 -17.42 14.53
N SER A 185 2.77 -16.68 13.56
CA SER A 185 2.21 -15.34 13.76
C SER A 185 1.09 -15.37 14.81
N LEU A 186 0.16 -16.33 14.72
CA LEU A 186 -0.90 -16.53 15.70
C LEU A 186 -0.36 -16.86 17.09
N PHE A 187 0.60 -17.80 17.19
CA PHE A 187 1.23 -18.18 18.45
C PHE A 187 1.86 -16.97 19.17
N HIS A 188 2.61 -16.14 18.45
CA HIS A 188 3.24 -14.95 19.01
C HIS A 188 2.22 -13.86 19.37
N ALA A 189 1.14 -13.69 18.58
CA ALA A 189 0.07 -12.76 18.90
C ALA A 189 -0.69 -13.15 20.18
N GLU A 190 -1.04 -14.43 20.34
CA GLU A 190 -1.66 -14.96 21.57
C GLU A 190 -0.76 -14.77 22.79
N ARG A 191 0.54 -15.03 22.64
CA ARG A 191 1.53 -14.82 23.71
C ARG A 191 1.64 -13.36 24.09
N GLY A 192 1.77 -12.45 23.13
CA GLY A 192 1.79 -11.01 23.38
C GLY A 192 0.53 -10.51 24.11
N LEU A 193 -0.66 -10.86 23.61
CA LEU A 193 -1.93 -10.47 24.22
C LEU A 193 -2.11 -11.04 25.65
N SER A 194 -1.54 -12.21 25.95
CA SER A 194 -1.53 -12.79 27.31
C SER A 194 -0.65 -12.01 28.30
N LEU A 195 0.35 -11.26 27.80
CA LEU A 195 1.25 -10.43 28.62
C LEU A 195 0.70 -9.00 28.80
N ARG A 196 0.15 -8.40 27.73
CA ARG A 196 -0.36 -7.02 27.72
C ARG A 196 -1.49 -6.88 26.70
N GLY A 197 -2.62 -6.34 27.12
CA GLY A 197 -3.67 -5.92 26.19
C GLY A 197 -3.18 -4.77 25.30
N ASP A 198 -3.30 -4.93 23.99
CA ASP A 198 -2.72 -4.04 22.98
C ASP A 198 -3.66 -3.99 21.75
N PRO A 199 -4.32 -2.85 21.44
CA PRO A 199 -5.36 -2.79 20.40
C PRO A 199 -4.86 -3.12 19.00
N GLU A 200 -3.61 -2.78 18.73
CA GLU A 200 -2.92 -3.07 17.47
C GLU A 200 -2.66 -4.56 17.31
N LEU A 201 -2.08 -5.21 18.33
CA LEU A 201 -1.87 -6.67 18.32
C LEU A 201 -3.20 -7.45 18.31
N GLN A 202 -4.25 -6.92 18.94
CA GLN A 202 -5.59 -7.49 18.88
C GLN A 202 -6.16 -7.45 17.45
N THR A 203 -6.01 -6.32 16.76
CA THR A 203 -6.44 -6.15 15.35
C THR A 203 -5.70 -7.13 14.44
N LEU A 204 -4.39 -7.31 14.65
CA LEU A 204 -3.60 -8.31 13.93
C LEU A 204 -4.05 -9.74 14.26
N TYR A 205 -4.27 -10.07 15.53
CA TYR A 205 -4.78 -11.39 15.96
C TYR A 205 -6.13 -11.73 15.31
N ASP A 206 -7.08 -10.79 15.31
CA ASP A 206 -8.41 -10.99 14.74
C ASP A 206 -8.33 -11.22 13.22
N ARG A 207 -7.44 -10.49 12.53
CA ARG A 207 -7.12 -10.72 11.10
C ARG A 207 -6.51 -12.11 10.88
N ILE A 208 -5.49 -12.51 11.64
CA ILE A 208 -4.83 -13.82 11.53
C ILE A 208 -5.84 -14.95 11.74
N ARG A 209 -6.71 -14.83 12.75
CA ARG A 209 -7.78 -15.81 13.02
C ARG A 209 -8.76 -15.91 11.86
N LYS A 210 -9.14 -14.79 11.25
CA LYS A 210 -10.03 -14.75 10.09
C LYS A 210 -9.39 -15.39 8.85
N GLU A 211 -8.15 -15.00 8.54
CA GLU A 211 -7.36 -15.56 7.45
C GLU A 211 -7.16 -17.07 7.61
N GLN A 212 -6.77 -17.53 8.81
CA GLN A 212 -6.68 -18.96 9.17
C GLN A 212 -8.02 -19.69 9.01
N SER A 213 -9.16 -19.04 9.25
CA SER A 213 -10.47 -19.67 9.10
C SER A 213 -10.88 -19.85 7.63
N VAL A 214 -10.59 -18.86 6.78
CA VAL A 214 -10.88 -18.87 5.35
C VAL A 214 -9.95 -19.84 4.60
N HIS A 215 -8.66 -19.87 4.94
CA HIS A 215 -7.67 -20.70 4.24
C HIS A 215 -7.80 -22.21 4.46
N ARG A 216 -8.70 -22.69 5.35
CA ARG A 216 -8.84 -24.14 5.63
C ARG A 216 -9.27 -24.99 4.44
N GLY A 217 -9.99 -24.41 3.48
CA GLY A 217 -10.39 -25.05 2.22
C GLY A 217 -9.50 -24.69 1.04
N PHE A 218 -8.43 -23.92 1.25
CA PHE A 218 -7.62 -23.42 0.15
C PHE A 218 -6.63 -24.48 -0.33
N VAL A 219 -6.44 -24.52 -1.64
CA VAL A 219 -5.42 -25.29 -2.34
C VAL A 219 -4.40 -24.33 -2.96
N ASP A 220 -3.25 -24.86 -3.41
CA ASP A 220 -2.28 -24.09 -4.16
C ASP A 220 -1.94 -24.68 -5.52
N GLU A 221 -1.73 -23.78 -6.49
CA GLU A 221 -1.04 -24.04 -7.75
C GLU A 221 0.24 -23.18 -7.78
N SER A 222 1.26 -23.57 -8.55
CA SER A 222 2.53 -22.81 -8.62
C SER A 222 3.16 -22.88 -10.00
N THR A 223 3.88 -21.82 -10.35
CA THR A 223 4.86 -21.77 -11.45
C THR A 223 6.27 -21.72 -10.87
N LEU A 224 7.28 -21.33 -11.65
CA LEU A 224 8.63 -21.09 -11.15
C LEU A 224 8.71 -19.82 -10.28
N HIS A 225 7.89 -18.80 -10.59
CA HIS A 225 8.00 -17.46 -10.01
C HIS A 225 6.85 -17.10 -9.07
N PHE A 226 5.70 -17.80 -9.17
CA PHE A 226 4.48 -17.50 -8.42
C PHE A 226 3.89 -18.74 -7.75
N LYS A 227 3.35 -18.57 -6.55
CA LYS A 227 2.43 -19.52 -5.90
C LYS A 227 1.09 -18.84 -5.71
N ILE A 228 0.01 -19.46 -6.20
CA ILE A 228 -1.35 -18.96 -6.03
C ILE A 228 -2.11 -19.86 -5.06
N VAL A 229 -2.75 -19.25 -4.06
CA VAL A 229 -3.48 -19.93 -2.99
C VAL A 229 -4.94 -19.47 -3.04
N PHE A 230 -5.88 -20.41 -3.15
CA PHE A 230 -7.28 -20.11 -3.49
C PHE A 230 -8.26 -21.19 -3.01
N ASP A 231 -9.55 -20.86 -2.89
CA ASP A 231 -10.58 -21.86 -2.58
C ASP A 231 -10.71 -22.92 -3.69
N GLY A 232 -10.34 -24.16 -3.34
CA GLY A 232 -10.31 -25.29 -4.29
C GLY A 232 -11.67 -25.68 -4.86
N HIS A 233 -12.78 -25.24 -4.27
CA HIS A 233 -14.13 -25.55 -4.74
C HIS A 233 -14.64 -24.57 -5.81
N GLU A 234 -14.12 -23.34 -5.88
CA GLU A 234 -14.71 -22.30 -6.73
C GLU A 234 -13.82 -21.79 -7.89
N HIS A 235 -12.49 -21.91 -7.83
CA HIS A 235 -11.62 -21.02 -8.64
C HIS A 235 -10.53 -21.69 -9.51
N GLY A 236 -10.48 -23.02 -9.61
CA GLY A 236 -9.42 -23.73 -10.36
C GLY A 236 -9.36 -23.53 -11.88
N GLY A 237 -10.28 -22.76 -12.49
CA GLY A 237 -10.16 -22.28 -13.89
C GLY A 237 -9.56 -20.87 -13.99
N VAL A 238 -9.68 -20.10 -12.92
CA VAL A 238 -9.26 -18.68 -12.83
C VAL A 238 -7.81 -18.58 -12.37
N SER A 239 -7.37 -19.47 -11.47
CA SER A 239 -5.98 -19.56 -11.00
C SER A 239 -4.96 -19.57 -12.13
N ARG A 240 -5.13 -20.44 -13.13
CA ARG A 240 -4.24 -20.54 -14.31
C ARG A 240 -4.23 -19.27 -15.18
N LYS A 241 -5.34 -18.54 -15.28
CA LYS A 241 -5.36 -17.25 -15.99
C LYS A 241 -4.54 -16.20 -15.25
N ILE A 242 -4.73 -16.09 -13.93
CA ILE A 242 -4.00 -15.16 -13.07
C ILE A 242 -2.49 -15.47 -13.11
N LEU A 243 -2.10 -16.74 -13.00
CA LEU A 243 -0.71 -17.17 -13.16
C LEU A 243 -0.14 -16.78 -14.54
N GLY A 244 -0.89 -16.99 -15.63
CA GLY A 244 -0.46 -16.57 -16.96
C GLY A 244 -0.21 -15.07 -17.10
N ILE A 245 -1.11 -14.24 -16.53
CA ILE A 245 -0.96 -12.78 -16.49
C ILE A 245 0.25 -12.35 -15.65
N LEU A 246 0.46 -12.97 -14.50
CA LEU A 246 1.60 -12.65 -13.62
C LEU A 246 2.94 -13.08 -14.25
N GLU A 247 2.98 -14.19 -14.96
CA GLU A 247 4.14 -14.60 -15.76
C GLU A 247 4.43 -13.65 -16.93
N ASP A 248 3.41 -13.01 -17.52
CA ASP A 248 3.62 -11.90 -18.45
C ASP A 248 4.21 -10.67 -17.75
N ALA A 249 3.69 -10.31 -16.57
CA ALA A 249 4.18 -9.18 -15.78
C ALA A 249 5.65 -9.37 -15.37
N TYR A 250 6.00 -10.58 -14.92
CA TYR A 250 7.37 -11.00 -14.62
C TYR A 250 8.31 -10.82 -15.82
N ARG A 251 7.90 -11.31 -17.00
CA ARG A 251 8.69 -11.15 -18.23
C ARG A 251 8.84 -9.69 -18.64
N GLN A 252 7.75 -8.92 -18.65
CA GLN A 252 7.75 -7.56 -19.18
C GLN A 252 8.45 -6.58 -18.23
N VAL A 253 8.01 -6.49 -16.97
CA VAL A 253 8.60 -5.57 -16.00
C VAL A 253 10.04 -5.97 -15.68
N GLY A 254 10.32 -7.27 -15.60
CA GLY A 254 11.67 -7.77 -15.33
C GLY A 254 12.65 -7.57 -16.48
N HIS A 255 12.18 -7.59 -17.73
CA HIS A 255 12.97 -7.16 -18.90
C HIS A 255 13.28 -5.66 -18.82
N ASP A 256 12.25 -4.83 -18.65
CA ASP A 256 12.38 -3.36 -18.74
C ASP A 256 13.21 -2.79 -17.57
N LEU A 257 13.09 -3.36 -16.37
CA LEU A 257 13.93 -3.04 -15.22
C LEU A 257 15.20 -3.90 -15.12
N ASN A 258 15.43 -4.87 -16.01
CA ASN A 258 16.57 -5.80 -15.94
C ASN A 258 16.82 -6.34 -14.50
N HIS A 259 15.75 -6.77 -13.85
CA HIS A 259 15.78 -7.39 -12.52
C HIS A 259 14.66 -8.41 -12.43
N TYR A 260 14.91 -9.50 -11.72
CA TYR A 260 13.99 -10.60 -11.55
C TYR A 260 14.03 -10.97 -10.07
N PRO A 261 12.88 -10.97 -9.35
CA PRO A 261 12.84 -11.41 -7.96
C PRO A 261 13.32 -12.87 -7.84
N ASP A 262 14.29 -13.11 -6.95
CA ASP A 262 14.80 -14.46 -6.66
C ASP A 262 13.82 -15.28 -5.80
N GLU A 263 13.03 -14.59 -4.97
CA GLU A 263 12.00 -15.18 -4.12
C GLU A 263 10.67 -15.33 -4.87
N LEU A 264 9.98 -16.47 -4.64
CA LEU A 264 8.68 -16.74 -5.24
C LEU A 264 7.59 -15.83 -4.65
N VAL A 265 6.83 -15.17 -5.53
CA VAL A 265 5.77 -14.24 -5.12
C VAL A 265 4.49 -15.02 -4.82
N THR A 266 4.00 -14.91 -3.59
CA THR A 266 2.73 -15.54 -3.18
C THR A 266 1.54 -14.65 -3.51
N VAL A 267 0.53 -15.25 -4.11
CA VAL A 267 -0.74 -14.64 -4.52
C VAL A 267 -1.86 -15.34 -3.76
N VAL A 268 -2.78 -14.58 -3.15
CA VAL A 268 -3.93 -15.13 -2.41
C VAL A 268 -5.22 -14.61 -3.02
N LEU A 269 -6.04 -15.55 -3.47
CA LEU A 269 -7.34 -15.29 -4.08
C LEU A 269 -8.44 -15.37 -3.03
N TYR A 270 -9.28 -14.35 -2.99
CA TYR A 270 -10.38 -14.23 -2.04
C TYR A 270 -11.73 -14.02 -2.74
N THR A 271 -12.83 -14.37 -2.06
CA THR A 271 -14.12 -13.80 -2.43
C THR A 271 -14.08 -12.28 -2.23
N ASN A 272 -14.90 -11.50 -2.96
CA ASN A 272 -14.92 -10.05 -2.78
C ASN A 272 -15.23 -9.63 -1.33
N ARG A 273 -16.07 -10.41 -0.63
CA ARG A 273 -16.33 -10.20 0.78
C ARG A 273 -15.03 -10.40 1.57
N ASP A 274 -14.47 -11.60 1.54
CA ASP A 274 -13.31 -11.97 2.36
C ASP A 274 -12.09 -11.07 2.10
N PHE A 275 -11.92 -10.59 0.86
CA PHE A 275 -10.91 -9.59 0.52
C PHE A 275 -11.04 -8.33 1.38
N HIS A 276 -12.16 -7.60 1.30
CA HIS A 276 -12.40 -6.39 2.12
C HIS A 276 -12.46 -6.75 3.62
N ASP A 277 -13.02 -7.90 3.96
CA ASP A 277 -13.20 -8.37 5.33
C ASP A 277 -11.88 -8.73 6.07
N ILE A 278 -10.81 -9.06 5.34
CA ILE A 278 -9.48 -9.43 5.88
C ILE A 278 -8.50 -8.26 5.71
N THR A 279 -8.44 -7.67 4.51
CA THR A 279 -7.52 -6.56 4.22
C THR A 279 -7.97 -5.25 4.84
N GLN A 280 -9.29 -5.06 5.00
CA GLN A 280 -9.95 -3.77 5.25
C GLN A 280 -9.68 -2.74 4.13
N ALA A 281 -9.30 -3.22 2.94
CA ALA A 281 -9.22 -2.41 1.73
C ALA A 281 -10.62 -1.89 1.36
N PRO A 282 -10.72 -0.66 0.83
CA PRO A 282 -11.99 -0.08 0.40
C PRO A 282 -12.63 -0.90 -0.74
N GLU A 283 -13.96 -0.81 -0.89
CA GLU A 283 -14.75 -1.55 -1.91
C GLU A 283 -14.29 -1.34 -3.37
N TRP A 284 -13.50 -0.30 -3.65
CA TRP A 284 -12.95 -0.02 -4.98
C TRP A 284 -11.55 -0.63 -5.21
N ALA A 285 -10.87 -1.14 -4.18
CA ALA A 285 -9.54 -1.72 -4.31
C ALA A 285 -9.59 -3.02 -5.12
N GLY A 286 -8.93 -3.02 -6.28
CA GLY A 286 -8.88 -4.19 -7.17
C GLY A 286 -7.88 -5.26 -6.74
N GLY A 287 -6.89 -4.90 -5.93
CA GLY A 287 -5.85 -5.76 -5.38
C GLY A 287 -5.22 -5.13 -4.14
N PHE A 288 -4.25 -5.82 -3.53
CA PHE A 288 -3.39 -5.27 -2.49
C PHE A 288 -2.12 -6.10 -2.28
N TYR A 289 -0.96 -5.44 -2.17
CA TYR A 289 0.33 -6.07 -1.85
C TYR A 289 0.81 -5.76 -0.42
N ASP A 290 1.00 -6.81 0.40
CA ASP A 290 1.59 -6.73 1.76
C ASP A 290 2.77 -7.69 1.98
N GLY A 291 3.60 -7.88 0.94
CA GLY A 291 4.53 -9.00 0.82
C GLY A 291 3.90 -10.20 0.10
N ARG A 292 2.56 -10.22 0.00
CA ARG A 292 1.77 -11.16 -0.80
C ARG A 292 0.75 -10.36 -1.63
N ILE A 293 0.52 -10.76 -2.88
CA ILE A 293 -0.50 -10.15 -3.74
C ILE A 293 -1.87 -10.72 -3.36
N LYS A 294 -2.83 -9.89 -2.94
CA LYS A 294 -4.19 -10.31 -2.55
C LYS A 294 -5.19 -9.79 -3.55
N VAL A 295 -6.08 -10.65 -4.07
CA VAL A 295 -6.99 -10.29 -5.18
C VAL A 295 -8.42 -10.85 -4.94
N PRO A 296 -9.47 -10.02 -5.07
CA PRO A 296 -10.85 -10.49 -5.13
C PRO A 296 -11.17 -11.13 -6.49
N VAL A 297 -11.68 -12.36 -6.49
CA VAL A 297 -11.87 -13.19 -7.72
C VAL A 297 -13.17 -12.87 -8.48
N LYS A 298 -14.11 -12.16 -7.85
CA LYS A 298 -15.48 -12.05 -8.37
C LYS A 298 -15.54 -11.15 -9.62
N GLY A 299 -15.97 -11.74 -10.74
CA GLY A 299 -16.22 -11.00 -11.98
C GLY A 299 -15.07 -10.98 -12.98
N ILE A 300 -14.04 -11.83 -12.79
CA ILE A 300 -12.92 -11.97 -13.75
C ILE A 300 -13.41 -12.40 -15.16
N GLU A 301 -14.53 -13.11 -15.23
CA GLU A 301 -15.19 -13.45 -16.51
C GLU A 301 -15.68 -12.19 -17.24
N GLY A 302 -15.11 -11.92 -18.42
CA GLY A 302 -15.40 -10.73 -19.22
C GLY A 302 -14.63 -9.46 -18.82
N LYS A 303 -13.75 -9.54 -17.80
CA LYS A 303 -12.96 -8.40 -17.29
C LYS A 303 -11.44 -8.61 -17.35
N GLU A 304 -10.97 -9.43 -18.29
CA GLU A 304 -9.57 -9.89 -18.34
C GLU A 304 -8.54 -8.73 -18.37
N GLU A 305 -8.82 -7.63 -19.06
CA GLU A 305 -7.98 -6.41 -19.09
C GLU A 305 -7.95 -5.65 -17.75
N GLU A 306 -9.06 -5.59 -17.02
CA GLU A 306 -9.11 -4.95 -15.69
C GLU A 306 -8.32 -5.78 -14.67
N VAL A 307 -8.41 -7.10 -14.77
CA VAL A 307 -7.66 -8.04 -13.94
C VAL A 307 -6.17 -8.00 -14.30
N ARG A 308 -5.83 -7.86 -15.59
CA ARG A 308 -4.46 -7.64 -16.05
C ARG A 308 -3.88 -6.35 -15.49
N ARG A 309 -4.61 -5.23 -15.57
CA ARG A 309 -4.22 -3.94 -14.99
C ARG A 309 -3.87 -4.08 -13.51
N VAL A 310 -4.77 -4.67 -12.72
CA VAL A 310 -4.56 -4.91 -11.28
C VAL A 310 -3.32 -5.77 -11.04
N LEU A 311 -3.22 -6.94 -11.68
CA LEU A 311 -2.11 -7.88 -11.43
C LEU A 311 -0.74 -7.29 -11.82
N PHE A 312 -0.69 -6.47 -12.87
CA PHE A 312 0.52 -5.72 -13.22
C PHE A 312 0.84 -4.64 -12.17
N HIS A 313 -0.15 -3.88 -11.70
CA HIS A 313 0.01 -2.88 -10.65
C HIS A 313 0.59 -3.51 -9.36
N GLU A 314 -0.04 -4.55 -8.83
CA GLU A 314 0.41 -5.25 -7.61
C GLU A 314 1.78 -5.92 -7.79
N TYR A 315 2.06 -6.48 -8.98
CA TYR A 315 3.37 -7.08 -9.26
C TYR A 315 4.50 -6.04 -9.29
N VAL A 316 4.23 -4.81 -9.72
CA VAL A 316 5.24 -3.74 -9.67
C VAL A 316 5.60 -3.39 -8.24
N HIS A 317 4.67 -3.39 -7.29
CA HIS A 317 5.04 -3.23 -5.87
C HIS A 317 5.98 -4.33 -5.38
N ALA A 318 5.71 -5.59 -5.77
CA ALA A 318 6.60 -6.72 -5.45
C ALA A 318 8.00 -6.56 -6.09
N MET A 319 8.06 -6.09 -7.34
CA MET A 319 9.31 -5.80 -8.06
C MET A 319 10.08 -4.63 -7.45
N VAL A 320 9.41 -3.52 -7.11
CA VAL A 320 10.05 -2.37 -6.46
C VAL A 320 10.60 -2.80 -5.09
N HIS A 321 9.80 -3.53 -4.30
CA HIS A 321 10.22 -4.11 -3.02
C HIS A 321 11.44 -5.03 -3.18
N SER A 322 11.50 -5.90 -4.21
CA SER A 322 12.67 -6.76 -4.42
C SER A 322 13.95 -5.98 -4.80
N ILE A 323 13.83 -4.83 -5.45
CA ILE A 323 14.97 -3.98 -5.82
C ILE A 323 15.45 -3.14 -4.63
N VAL A 324 14.55 -2.39 -3.98
CA VAL A 324 14.94 -1.39 -2.96
C VAL A 324 14.94 -1.94 -1.53
N GLY A 325 14.32 -3.10 -1.33
CA GLY A 325 14.20 -3.77 -0.03
C GLY A 325 13.65 -2.83 1.05
N GLY A 326 14.32 -2.83 2.20
CA GLY A 326 13.97 -2.00 3.35
C GLY A 326 13.90 -0.48 3.12
N ASN A 327 14.40 0.02 1.99
CA ASN A 327 14.29 1.41 1.61
C ASN A 327 12.94 1.75 0.95
N VAL A 328 12.05 0.79 0.67
CA VAL A 328 10.76 1.06 -0.01
C VAL A 328 9.87 2.04 0.76
N ARG A 329 9.99 2.07 2.09
CA ARG A 329 9.27 3.00 2.97
C ARG A 329 9.81 4.43 2.97
N SER A 330 11.05 4.64 2.51
CA SER A 330 11.65 5.96 2.35
C SER A 330 11.56 6.46 0.91
N LEU A 331 11.39 5.57 -0.06
CA LEU A 331 11.10 5.91 -1.46
C LEU A 331 9.82 6.77 -1.54
N PRO A 332 9.79 7.88 -2.30
CA PRO A 332 8.58 8.67 -2.48
C PRO A 332 7.44 7.83 -3.03
N LEU A 333 6.29 7.91 -2.36
CA LEU A 333 5.09 7.13 -2.71
C LEU A 333 4.70 7.36 -4.19
N TRP A 334 4.76 8.59 -4.69
CA TRP A 334 4.49 8.92 -6.10
C TRP A 334 5.35 8.15 -7.11
N ILE A 335 6.57 7.72 -6.76
CA ILE A 335 7.41 6.90 -7.66
C ILE A 335 6.89 5.45 -7.68
N ASN A 336 6.55 4.89 -6.51
CA ASN A 336 6.06 3.52 -6.39
C ASN A 336 4.70 3.35 -7.08
N GLU A 337 3.74 4.21 -6.73
CA GLU A 337 2.40 4.22 -7.34
C GLU A 337 2.45 4.61 -8.83
N GLY A 338 3.32 5.57 -9.20
CA GLY A 338 3.50 5.98 -10.59
C GLY A 338 4.10 4.90 -11.48
N LEU A 339 4.99 4.04 -10.95
CA LEU A 339 5.51 2.87 -11.66
C LEU A 339 4.45 1.78 -11.80
N ALA A 340 3.68 1.52 -10.74
CA ALA A 340 2.58 0.57 -10.77
C ALA A 340 1.54 0.97 -11.83
N GLU A 341 1.17 2.25 -11.89
CA GLU A 341 0.28 2.79 -12.92
C GLU A 341 0.89 2.83 -14.34
N TYR A 342 2.20 3.00 -14.47
CA TYR A 342 2.87 2.96 -15.77
C TYR A 342 2.78 1.57 -16.41
N TYR A 343 3.08 0.51 -15.65
CA TYR A 343 3.04 -0.86 -16.15
C TYR A 343 1.65 -1.50 -16.14
N SER A 344 0.67 -0.97 -15.37
CA SER A 344 -0.73 -1.44 -15.40
C SER A 344 -1.45 -1.22 -16.74
N ALA A 345 -0.73 -0.73 -17.76
CA ALA A 345 -1.21 -0.38 -19.09
C ALA A 345 -2.24 0.76 -19.13
N ARG A 346 -2.38 1.52 -18.03
CA ARG A 346 -3.14 2.77 -17.98
C ARG A 346 -2.42 3.88 -18.73
N HIS A 347 -2.37 3.77 -20.06
CA HIS A 347 -1.90 4.80 -21.00
C HIS A 347 -2.89 5.97 -21.07
N GLY A 348 -3.12 6.59 -19.92
CA GLY A 348 -4.12 7.62 -19.73
C GLY A 348 -3.67 9.00 -20.22
N ARG A 349 -4.58 9.95 -20.10
CA ARG A 349 -4.30 11.38 -20.25
C ARG A 349 -3.16 11.77 -19.31
N LYS A 350 -2.00 12.12 -19.86
CA LYS A 350 -0.92 12.75 -19.08
C LYS A 350 -1.36 14.15 -18.62
N ILE A 351 -0.98 14.51 -17.40
CA ILE A 351 -1.20 15.83 -16.82
C ILE A 351 0.13 16.47 -16.41
N GLY A 352 0.17 17.80 -16.37
CA GLY A 352 1.25 18.54 -15.71
C GLY A 352 1.06 18.56 -14.20
N GLN A 353 1.82 19.40 -13.51
CA GLN A 353 1.76 19.50 -12.06
C GLN A 353 0.45 20.14 -11.59
N VAL A 354 -0.35 19.41 -10.82
CA VAL A 354 -1.58 19.89 -10.15
C VAL A 354 -1.34 20.07 -8.66
N VAL A 355 -0.53 19.20 -8.05
CA VAL A 355 -0.06 19.31 -6.66
C VAL A 355 1.45 19.12 -6.59
N PRO A 356 2.18 19.73 -5.63
CA PRO A 356 3.61 19.48 -5.51
C PRO A 356 3.88 17.99 -5.27
N LEU A 357 4.73 17.34 -6.09
CA LEU A 357 5.05 15.92 -5.92
C LEU A 357 5.58 15.58 -4.51
N THR A 358 6.23 16.53 -3.82
CA THR A 358 6.63 16.39 -2.41
C THR A 358 5.48 16.24 -1.42
N SER A 359 4.28 16.72 -1.75
CA SER A 359 3.05 16.43 -0.99
C SER A 359 2.51 15.01 -1.24
N LEU A 360 3.06 14.31 -2.23
CA LEU A 360 2.80 12.92 -2.59
C LEU A 360 3.96 11.98 -2.20
N ASP A 361 4.94 12.44 -1.41
CA ASP A 361 6.08 11.60 -0.98
C ASP A 361 5.67 10.52 0.03
N ARG A 362 4.61 10.74 0.81
CA ARG A 362 4.22 9.89 1.97
C ARG A 362 2.78 9.39 1.95
N SER A 363 1.85 10.23 1.51
CA SER A 363 0.41 10.05 1.69
C SER A 363 -0.34 10.66 0.52
N PHE A 364 -1.37 9.96 0.02
CA PHE A 364 -2.38 10.54 -0.87
C PHE A 364 -3.70 10.85 -0.14
N ALA A 365 -3.91 10.38 1.10
CA ALA A 365 -5.22 10.45 1.77
C ALA A 365 -5.69 11.89 2.04
N TRP A 366 -4.77 12.84 2.23
CA TRP A 366 -5.11 14.25 2.42
C TRP A 366 -5.85 14.86 1.23
N LEU A 367 -5.69 14.32 0.01
CA LEU A 367 -6.42 14.75 -1.18
C LEU A 367 -7.89 14.33 -1.18
N ASN A 368 -8.28 13.41 -0.30
CA ASN A 368 -9.63 12.88 -0.17
C ASN A 368 -10.25 12.52 -1.53
N GLU A 369 -11.22 13.32 -1.97
CA GLU A 369 -11.96 13.14 -3.22
C GLU A 369 -11.11 13.30 -4.50
N ARG A 370 -9.83 13.63 -4.38
CA ARG A 370 -8.91 13.86 -5.49
C ARG A 370 -7.69 12.94 -5.48
N ALA A 371 -7.84 11.75 -4.89
CA ALA A 371 -6.79 10.72 -4.89
C ALA A 371 -6.45 10.26 -6.31
N ASP A 372 -7.44 10.19 -7.20
CA ASP A 372 -7.27 9.95 -8.65
C ASP A 372 -6.22 10.88 -9.31
N ILE A 373 -6.20 12.15 -8.93
CA ILE A 373 -5.20 13.12 -9.42
C ILE A 373 -3.80 12.76 -8.92
N ALA A 374 -3.65 12.20 -7.71
CA ALA A 374 -2.35 11.76 -7.22
C ALA A 374 -1.80 10.59 -8.05
N TYR A 375 -2.60 9.56 -8.35
CA TYR A 375 -2.19 8.47 -9.24
C TYR A 375 -1.89 8.99 -10.65
N LEU A 376 -2.74 9.88 -11.19
CA LEU A 376 -2.57 10.40 -12.54
C LEU A 376 -1.34 11.31 -12.68
N GLU A 377 -1.02 12.12 -11.67
CA GLU A 377 0.20 12.93 -11.64
C GLU A 377 1.44 12.05 -11.42
N SER A 378 1.36 11.07 -10.51
CA SER A 378 2.42 10.07 -10.27
C SER A 378 2.76 9.30 -11.54
N TYR A 379 1.75 8.76 -12.22
CA TYR A 379 1.86 8.16 -13.55
C TYR A 379 2.49 9.12 -14.56
N SER A 380 2.04 10.38 -14.61
CA SER A 380 2.54 11.33 -15.61
C SER A 380 4.00 11.71 -15.37
N ALA A 381 4.42 11.84 -14.11
CA ALA A 381 5.80 12.12 -13.71
C ALA A 381 6.73 10.92 -13.96
N VAL A 382 6.30 9.71 -13.61
CA VAL A 382 7.03 8.48 -13.93
C VAL A 382 7.09 8.25 -15.43
N ALA A 383 5.99 8.42 -16.17
CA ALA A 383 5.97 8.31 -17.62
C ALA A 383 6.90 9.33 -18.29
N TYR A 384 7.02 10.55 -17.77
CA TYR A 384 8.01 11.52 -18.25
C TYR A 384 9.44 11.00 -18.07
N LEU A 385 9.78 10.46 -16.90
CA LEU A 385 11.11 9.88 -16.64
C LEU A 385 11.37 8.66 -17.54
N MET A 386 10.40 7.75 -17.66
CA MET A 386 10.49 6.54 -18.47
C MET A 386 10.60 6.84 -19.98
N ASP A 387 9.84 7.81 -20.50
CA ASP A 387 9.87 8.14 -21.93
C ASP A 387 11.13 8.93 -22.31
N THR A 388 11.60 9.82 -21.41
CA THR A 388 12.80 10.65 -21.64
C THR A 388 14.09 9.87 -21.45
N HIS A 389 14.19 9.05 -20.39
CA HIS A 389 15.44 8.40 -19.99
C HIS A 389 15.46 6.87 -20.21
N ARG A 390 14.32 6.25 -20.53
CA ARG A 390 14.09 4.79 -20.64
C ARG A 390 14.13 4.04 -19.32
N ALA A 391 13.47 2.87 -19.30
CA ALA A 391 13.31 2.02 -18.12
C ALA A 391 14.63 1.63 -17.43
N TYR A 392 15.72 1.43 -18.19
CA TYR A 392 17.03 1.10 -17.61
C TYR A 392 17.57 2.20 -16.68
N ARG A 393 17.23 3.48 -16.90
CA ARG A 393 17.60 4.59 -15.99
C ARG A 393 16.73 4.62 -14.74
N MET A 394 15.45 4.26 -14.85
CA MET A 394 14.61 4.05 -13.66
C MET A 394 15.15 2.91 -12.80
N LYS A 395 15.59 1.80 -13.41
CA LYS A 395 16.35 0.77 -12.70
C LYS A 395 17.61 1.34 -12.05
N ASP A 396 18.45 2.07 -12.80
CA ASP A 396 19.69 2.65 -12.23
C ASP A 396 19.39 3.56 -11.01
N PHE A 397 18.29 4.33 -11.04
CA PHE A 397 17.77 5.07 -9.89
C PHE A 397 17.40 4.14 -8.73
N LEU A 398 16.53 3.15 -8.94
CA LEU A 398 16.08 2.23 -7.90
C LEU A 398 17.26 1.47 -7.25
N PHE A 399 18.24 1.00 -8.05
CA PHE A 399 19.45 0.33 -7.56
C PHE A 399 20.45 1.28 -6.88
N SER A 400 20.49 2.56 -7.24
CA SER A 400 21.26 3.58 -6.50
C SER A 400 20.60 3.87 -5.14
N TYR A 401 19.28 4.00 -5.13
CA TYR A 401 18.47 4.17 -3.93
C TYR A 401 18.57 2.98 -2.97
N ALA A 402 18.53 1.75 -3.48
CA ALA A 402 18.72 0.51 -2.73
C ALA A 402 20.06 0.44 -1.96
N LYS A 403 21.10 1.14 -2.46
CA LYS A 403 22.42 1.24 -1.81
C LYS A 403 22.47 2.28 -0.68
N GLY A 404 21.33 2.89 -0.33
CA GLY A 404 21.24 3.93 0.69
C GLY A 404 21.84 5.27 0.26
N HIS A 405 21.92 5.54 -1.05
CA HIS A 405 22.24 6.88 -1.54
C HIS A 405 21.08 7.84 -1.28
N ASP A 406 21.39 9.11 -0.94
CA ASP A 406 20.39 10.18 -0.89
C ASP A 406 19.65 10.30 -2.23
N ILE A 407 18.36 10.64 -2.18
CA ILE A 407 17.51 10.70 -3.37
C ILE A 407 18.02 11.69 -4.43
N ASN A 408 18.64 12.81 -4.05
CA ASN A 408 19.23 13.75 -5.01
C ASN A 408 20.42 13.14 -5.73
N LYS A 409 21.24 12.35 -5.03
CA LYS A 409 22.35 11.61 -5.61
C LYS A 409 21.85 10.53 -6.56
N ALA A 410 20.87 9.73 -6.13
CA ALA A 410 20.28 8.68 -6.96
C ALA A 410 19.62 9.24 -8.23
N PHE A 411 18.88 10.36 -8.13
CA PHE A 411 18.33 11.07 -9.29
C PHE A 411 19.43 11.63 -10.21
N ALA A 412 20.48 12.25 -9.66
CA ALA A 412 21.56 12.81 -10.46
C ALA A 412 22.35 11.72 -11.23
N GLU A 413 22.62 10.57 -10.61
CA GLU A 413 23.30 9.44 -11.25
C GLU A 413 22.45 8.80 -12.37
N ALA A 414 21.13 8.70 -12.17
CA ALA A 414 20.22 8.07 -13.12
C ALA A 414 19.77 8.99 -14.26
N PHE A 415 19.31 10.21 -13.91
CA PHE A 415 18.59 11.12 -14.81
C PHE A 415 19.36 12.40 -15.15
N SER A 416 20.56 12.61 -14.58
CA SER A 416 21.39 13.81 -14.79
C SER A 416 20.74 15.13 -14.32
N ILE A 417 19.80 15.04 -13.38
CA ILE A 417 19.12 16.13 -12.68
C ILE A 417 18.94 15.70 -11.22
N THR A 418 19.05 16.60 -10.24
CA THR A 418 18.77 16.24 -8.84
C THR A 418 17.26 16.07 -8.60
N TYR A 419 16.88 15.37 -7.52
CA TYR A 419 15.48 15.24 -7.12
C TYR A 419 14.82 16.61 -6.94
N ASN A 420 15.48 17.51 -6.20
CA ASN A 420 14.97 18.86 -5.94
C ASN A 420 14.76 19.67 -7.22
N GLU A 421 15.68 19.59 -8.20
CA GLU A 421 15.53 20.25 -9.50
C GLU A 421 14.40 19.63 -10.33
N PHE A 422 14.29 18.29 -10.35
CA PHE A 422 13.19 17.60 -11.03
C PHE A 422 11.83 18.05 -10.46
N ILE A 423 11.63 17.97 -9.14
CA ILE A 423 10.41 18.41 -8.45
C ILE A 423 10.11 19.90 -8.73
N ALA A 424 11.14 20.74 -8.82
CA ALA A 424 11.00 22.16 -9.10
C ALA A 424 10.61 22.49 -10.55
N THR A 425 10.90 21.61 -11.52
CA THR A 425 10.70 21.87 -12.97
C THR A 425 9.64 20.99 -13.63
N TRP A 426 9.33 19.83 -13.05
CA TRP A 426 8.33 18.86 -13.54
C TRP A 426 6.97 19.53 -13.81
N GLY A 427 6.36 19.18 -14.95
CA GLY A 427 4.96 19.47 -15.24
C GLY A 427 4.60 20.95 -15.41
N LYS A 428 5.58 21.84 -15.66
CA LYS A 428 5.41 23.31 -15.71
C LYS A 428 5.47 23.95 -17.11
N ASN A 429 5.46 23.13 -18.17
CA ASN A 429 5.44 23.56 -19.58
C ASN A 429 4.17 23.04 -20.27
#